data_AF-A0A4Q3UI18-F1
#
_entry.id   AF-A0A4Q3UI18-F1
#
_cell.length_a   1.000
_cell.length_b   1.000
_cell.length_c   1.000
_cell.angle_alpha   90.00
_cell.angle_beta   90.00
_cell.angle_gamma   90.00
#
_symmetry.space_group_name_H-M   'P 1'
#
loop_
_entity.id
_entity.type
_entity.pdbx_description
1 polymer ?
#
loop_
_entity_poly.entity_id
_entity_poly.type
_entity_poly.pdbx_seq_one_letter_code
_entity_poly.pdbx_strand_id
1 'polypeptide(L)'
;MSNLRHDLGVPTASSPRNARFLAPGEQAEGLPIILAPGAVVDLPDPMVALGLDPEVAGIVTVRPEGIVRGCWGMVCHTPELQPGVDLKGGPFSPILTDEPASVRHGTVRVISTPDPKGGWRLLAVDARHEQAAQDGSEVRGRLAQGLKRLGKALSMNQNLGPLCLAAVHEIASATELAAVLLWRHIPESESMELAASVGVNKQGSTSLGRLAVDGAPGCAAELVAMTQRPFYAPNVAGHVLTQEIEGRFCYLRPGGLRVLPLEISGRLLGVLELVGREGDEHFETDVELHHTVSEHLALALNGATLYENLERLASHDPLTGLANHRALQDFLHWRIAECDRTAQTLGCIMIDVDHFRDFNEQEGHDAGDEVLRQVAEALRSSVRPYDLAARYGGEEFTVLVPGASSAGVRGLAERLRDRIAARPFVTSGGREVPLTVSVGCAVYPAQGSDAPSLLKAADVALYEAKRTGRNRVEGPEPMEGMNRLVAGLRVPLGEEAWCRGTGRLSAHASDIDGISMTLRLTAEQRTLLEALIVASDAWLAESDRLRHEPAFSPLVPLLEAMRRPHDSDSPAPLLARVLQALLSAEPQAVHALPRMDPEIVDLVARIRGGN
;
A
#
# COMPACT_ATOMS: atom_id res chain seq x y z
N MET A 1 54.60 9.93 39.19
CA MET A 1 53.42 9.36 39.89
C MET A 1 52.48 10.40 40.51
N SER A 2 52.65 11.71 40.26
CA SER A 2 51.83 12.76 40.91
C SER A 2 50.65 13.31 40.07
N ASN A 3 50.50 12.93 38.79
CA ASN A 3 49.53 13.59 37.89
C ASN A 3 48.38 12.69 37.41
N LEU A 4 47.99 11.66 38.16
CA LEU A 4 46.81 10.81 37.83
C LEU A 4 45.63 11.02 38.80
N ARG A 5 45.75 11.95 39.75
CA ARG A 5 44.73 12.18 40.79
C ARG A 5 43.67 13.22 40.41
N HIS A 6 43.84 13.97 39.33
CA HIS A 6 42.97 15.11 38.99
C HIS A 6 41.91 14.81 37.90
N ASP A 7 42.11 13.78 37.06
CA ASP A 7 41.29 13.55 35.85
C ASP A 7 40.05 12.67 36.05
N LEU A 8 39.74 12.20 37.27
CA LEU A 8 38.62 11.28 37.52
C LEU A 8 37.40 11.88 38.24
N GLY A 9 37.32 13.21 38.40
CA GLY A 9 36.05 13.91 38.67
C GLY A 9 35.10 13.31 39.71
N VAL A 10 35.58 12.92 40.88
CA VAL A 10 34.71 12.40 41.96
C VAL A 10 34.19 13.57 42.82
N PRO A 11 32.86 13.68 43.09
CA PRO A 11 32.30 14.72 43.94
C PRO A 11 32.76 14.60 45.40
N THR A 12 32.99 15.74 46.04
CA THR A 12 33.33 15.85 47.46
C THR A 12 32.08 15.79 48.34
N ALA A 13 31.85 14.64 48.98
CA ALA A 13 31.13 14.53 50.25
C ALA A 13 31.63 13.29 51.02
N SER A 14 32.23 13.53 52.19
CA SER A 14 32.78 12.54 53.14
C SER A 14 33.65 11.42 52.56
N SER A 15 34.98 11.64 52.54
CA SER A 15 36.00 10.63 52.18
C SER A 15 35.79 9.27 52.85
N PRO A 16 35.83 8.13 52.12
CA PRO A 16 36.21 6.87 52.72
C PRO A 16 37.73 6.88 52.87
N ARG A 17 38.21 7.08 54.09
CA ARG A 17 39.63 6.86 54.41
C ARG A 17 39.95 5.38 54.10
N ASN A 18 40.97 5.15 53.28
CA ASN A 18 41.73 3.89 53.10
C ASN A 18 41.58 3.12 51.77
N ALA A 19 41.42 3.77 50.61
CA ALA A 19 41.84 3.13 49.36
C ALA A 19 43.38 3.01 49.32
N ARG A 20 43.92 1.79 49.15
CA ARG A 20 45.38 1.54 49.18
C ARG A 20 45.87 0.93 47.87
N PHE A 21 46.95 1.48 47.32
CA PHE A 21 47.67 0.80 46.22
C PHE A 21 48.47 -0.36 46.82
N LEU A 22 48.28 -1.56 46.30
CA LEU A 22 49.03 -2.74 46.72
C LEU A 22 50.35 -2.81 45.97
N ALA A 23 51.42 -3.04 46.71
CA ALA A 23 52.72 -3.37 46.13
C ALA A 23 52.68 -4.77 45.47
N PRO A 24 53.59 -5.06 44.52
CA PRO A 24 53.73 -6.39 43.94
C PRO A 24 53.94 -7.45 45.04
N GLY A 25 53.05 -8.44 45.12
CA GLY A 25 53.07 -9.51 46.14
C GLY A 25 52.24 -9.22 47.39
N GLU A 26 51.71 -8.01 47.56
CA GLU A 26 50.86 -7.64 48.70
C GLU A 26 49.43 -8.19 48.52
N GLN A 27 48.86 -8.73 49.59
CA GLN A 27 47.49 -9.25 49.62
C GLN A 27 46.49 -8.10 49.83
N ALA A 28 45.44 -8.09 49.01
CA ALA A 28 44.32 -7.16 49.16
C ALA A 28 43.49 -7.53 50.39
N GLU A 29 43.03 -6.56 51.18
CA GLU A 29 42.11 -6.71 52.30
C GLU A 29 40.66 -6.37 51.92
N GLY A 30 40.43 -5.53 50.90
CA GLY A 30 39.12 -5.15 50.36
C GLY A 30 38.84 -5.71 48.95
N LEU A 31 38.39 -4.85 48.03
CA LEU A 31 38.09 -5.15 46.62
C LEU A 31 39.23 -4.65 45.71
N PRO A 32 40.16 -5.53 45.30
CA PRO A 32 41.26 -5.15 44.42
C PRO A 32 40.80 -4.95 42.96
N ILE A 33 40.96 -3.73 42.44
CA ILE A 33 40.81 -3.38 41.03
C ILE A 33 42.18 -3.33 40.37
N ILE A 34 42.34 -4.09 39.28
CA ILE A 34 43.55 -4.08 38.46
C ILE A 34 43.39 -2.98 37.41
N LEU A 35 44.16 -1.90 37.55
CA LEU A 35 44.14 -0.78 36.59
C LEU A 35 45.13 -1.01 35.44
N ALA A 36 46.24 -1.69 35.73
CA ALA A 36 47.30 -2.06 34.78
C ALA A 36 48.16 -3.20 35.36
N PRO A 37 49.00 -3.89 34.55
CA PRO A 37 49.94 -4.88 35.05
C PRO A 37 50.86 -4.28 36.13
N GLY A 38 50.73 -4.73 37.38
CA GLY A 38 51.51 -4.25 38.52
C GLY A 38 50.89 -3.08 39.31
N ALA A 39 49.71 -2.59 38.94
CA ALA A 39 48.99 -1.55 39.69
C ALA A 39 47.61 -2.05 40.13
N VAL A 40 47.51 -2.42 41.41
CA VAL A 40 46.27 -2.91 42.03
C VAL A 40 45.83 -1.93 43.10
N VAL A 41 44.60 -1.41 42.99
CA VAL A 41 43.99 -0.56 44.02
C VAL A 41 43.05 -1.42 44.84
N ASP A 42 43.33 -1.53 46.12
CA ASP A 42 42.47 -2.18 47.10
C ASP A 42 41.45 -1.18 47.63
N LEU A 43 40.18 -1.39 47.26
CA LEU A 43 39.07 -0.54 47.67
C LEU A 43 38.32 -1.16 48.86
N PRO A 44 38.20 -0.46 49.99
CA PRO A 44 37.43 -0.96 51.12
C PRO A 44 35.92 -0.96 50.88
N ASP A 45 35.43 -0.20 49.88
CA ASP A 45 34.00 -0.07 49.56
C ASP A 45 33.75 -0.17 48.02
N PRO A 46 33.07 -1.24 47.55
CA PRO A 46 32.66 -1.42 46.16
C PRO A 46 31.73 -0.36 45.56
N MET A 47 31.01 0.43 46.38
CA MET A 47 30.06 1.44 45.86
C MET A 47 30.71 2.42 44.89
N VAL A 48 31.94 2.85 45.18
CA VAL A 48 32.62 3.94 44.48
C VAL A 48 33.08 3.52 43.08
N ALA A 49 33.27 2.23 42.82
CA ALA A 49 33.81 1.73 41.55
C ALA A 49 32.76 1.15 40.60
N LEU A 50 31.66 0.62 41.13
CA LEU A 50 30.67 -0.12 40.34
C LEU A 50 29.27 0.50 40.35
N GLY A 51 29.04 1.56 41.15
CA GLY A 51 27.73 2.20 41.25
C GLY A 51 26.63 1.25 41.75
N LEU A 52 27.01 0.19 42.48
CA LEU A 52 26.09 -0.83 42.97
C LEU A 52 25.38 -0.32 44.23
N ASP A 53 24.05 -0.50 44.26
CA ASP A 53 23.22 -0.27 45.44
C ASP A 53 23.45 -1.39 46.47
N PRO A 54 23.95 -1.09 47.68
CA PRO A 54 24.20 -2.10 48.71
C PRO A 54 22.93 -2.77 49.23
N GLU A 55 21.73 -2.24 48.97
CA GLU A 55 20.47 -2.92 49.35
C GLU A 55 20.08 -4.02 48.35
N VAL A 56 20.55 -3.94 47.10
CA VAL A 56 20.12 -4.82 45.99
C VAL A 56 21.24 -5.71 45.47
N ALA A 57 22.49 -5.38 45.77
CA ALA A 57 23.67 -6.13 45.37
C ALA A 57 24.65 -6.33 46.52
N GLY A 58 25.48 -7.37 46.41
CA GLY A 58 26.51 -7.67 47.39
C GLY A 58 27.68 -8.43 46.78
N ILE A 59 28.85 -8.31 47.42
CA ILE A 59 30.08 -8.96 46.97
C ILE A 59 30.63 -9.83 48.08
N VAL A 60 31.10 -11.02 47.74
CA VAL A 60 31.75 -11.95 48.66
C VAL A 60 33.11 -12.33 48.10
N THR A 61 34.14 -12.32 48.94
CA THR A 61 35.47 -12.83 48.59
C THR A 61 35.70 -14.15 49.29
N VAL A 62 36.20 -15.14 48.55
CA VAL A 62 36.35 -16.53 49.01
C VAL A 62 37.79 -16.97 48.77
N ARG A 63 38.42 -17.57 49.78
CA ARG A 63 39.80 -18.07 49.68
C ARG A 63 39.87 -19.36 48.83
N PRO A 64 41.06 -19.77 48.35
CA PRO A 64 41.24 -21.03 47.62
C PRO A 64 40.71 -22.27 48.37
N GLU A 65 40.73 -22.22 49.70
CA GLU A 65 40.23 -23.30 50.54
C GLU A 65 38.69 -23.42 50.50
N GLY A 66 37.96 -22.40 50.02
CA GLY A 66 36.50 -22.35 50.00
C GLY A 66 35.88 -21.54 51.13
N ILE A 67 36.70 -20.90 51.98
CA ILE A 67 36.25 -20.13 53.14
C ILE A 67 35.98 -18.68 52.74
N VAL A 68 34.81 -18.16 53.12
CA VAL A 68 34.48 -16.73 52.95
C VAL A 68 35.43 -15.87 53.77
N ARG A 69 36.08 -14.93 53.09
CA ARG A 69 37.01 -13.97 53.70
C ARG A 69 36.31 -12.68 54.12
N GLY A 70 35.39 -12.18 53.29
CA GLY A 70 34.71 -10.91 53.50
C GLY A 70 33.45 -10.81 52.65
N CYS A 71 32.47 -10.07 53.13
CA CYS A 71 31.21 -9.80 52.46
C CYS A 71 30.90 -8.29 52.51
N TRP A 72 30.17 -7.79 51.53
CA TRP A 72 29.74 -6.40 51.42
C TRP A 72 28.36 -6.31 50.76
N GLY A 73 27.55 -5.32 51.13
CA GLY A 73 26.21 -5.08 50.57
C GLY A 73 25.16 -6.04 51.13
N MET A 74 24.14 -6.39 50.33
CA MET A 74 22.96 -7.12 50.80
C MET A 74 23.27 -8.49 51.43
N VAL A 75 24.40 -9.10 51.03
CA VAL A 75 24.88 -10.39 51.53
C VAL A 75 25.40 -10.35 52.96
N CYS A 76 25.63 -9.16 53.53
CA CYS A 76 25.93 -9.01 54.95
C CYS A 76 24.77 -9.48 55.85
N HIS A 77 23.57 -9.69 55.29
CA HIS A 77 22.42 -10.26 55.98
C HIS A 77 22.14 -11.71 55.59
N THR A 78 22.98 -12.32 54.74
CA THR A 78 22.86 -13.71 54.29
C THR A 78 23.80 -14.59 55.13
N PRO A 79 23.29 -15.45 56.04
CA PRO A 79 24.13 -16.24 56.96
C PRO A 79 25.15 -17.14 56.27
N GLU A 80 24.78 -17.72 55.13
CA GLU A 80 25.59 -18.67 54.37
C GLU A 80 26.75 -18.00 53.60
N LEU A 81 26.80 -16.67 53.56
CA LEU A 81 27.82 -15.88 52.86
C LEU A 81 28.62 -14.98 53.82
N GLN A 82 28.54 -15.25 55.13
CA GLN A 82 29.27 -14.49 56.15
C GLN A 82 30.76 -14.87 56.22
N PRO A 83 31.64 -13.97 56.68
CA PRO A 83 33.05 -14.28 56.90
C PRO A 83 33.25 -15.50 57.81
N GLY A 84 34.11 -16.43 57.38
CA GLY A 84 34.42 -17.67 58.09
C GLY A 84 33.58 -18.89 57.70
N VAL A 85 32.54 -18.72 56.87
CA VAL A 85 31.73 -19.84 56.37
C VAL A 85 32.47 -20.65 55.31
N ASP A 86 32.40 -21.97 55.38
CA ASP A 86 32.91 -22.88 54.34
C ASP A 86 31.84 -23.13 53.27
N LEU A 87 32.12 -22.65 52.06
CA LEU A 87 31.21 -22.76 50.92
C LEU A 87 31.31 -24.12 50.21
N LYS A 88 32.39 -24.89 50.38
CA LYS A 88 32.56 -26.19 49.71
C LYS A 88 31.63 -27.27 50.26
N GLY A 89 31.25 -27.16 51.54
CA GLY A 89 30.26 -28.03 52.20
C GLY A 89 28.82 -27.52 52.10
N GLY A 90 28.60 -26.37 51.45
CA GLY A 90 27.33 -25.65 51.47
C GLY A 90 26.60 -25.59 50.11
N PRO A 91 25.50 -24.83 50.03
CA PRO A 91 24.67 -24.72 48.82
C PRO A 91 25.38 -24.02 47.65
N PHE A 92 26.49 -23.33 47.91
CA PHE A 92 27.29 -22.63 46.92
C PHE A 92 28.49 -23.44 46.40
N SER A 93 28.68 -24.67 46.88
CA SER A 93 29.74 -25.56 46.40
C SER A 93 29.78 -25.73 44.86
N PRO A 94 28.63 -25.86 44.15
CA PRO A 94 28.63 -26.07 42.70
C PRO A 94 29.17 -24.90 41.86
N ILE A 95 29.26 -23.69 42.44
CA ILE A 95 29.75 -22.50 41.72
C ILE A 95 31.23 -22.22 41.99
N LEU A 96 31.92 -23.01 42.82
CA LEU A 96 33.35 -22.84 43.07
C LEU A 96 34.19 -23.57 42.02
N THR A 97 34.06 -23.14 40.77
CA THR A 97 34.70 -23.73 39.59
C THR A 97 35.84 -22.85 39.05
N ASP A 98 36.70 -23.41 38.19
CA ASP A 98 37.76 -22.65 37.50
C ASP A 98 37.24 -21.79 36.34
N GLU A 99 35.94 -21.89 36.03
CA GLU A 99 35.21 -21.02 35.11
C GLU A 99 34.11 -20.24 35.86
N PRO A 100 33.68 -19.08 35.36
CA PRO A 100 32.56 -18.35 35.93
C PRO A 100 31.28 -19.19 35.95
N ALA A 101 30.62 -19.27 37.10
CA ALA A 101 29.40 -20.06 37.29
C ALA A 101 28.35 -19.25 38.07
N SER A 102 27.09 -19.68 38.06
CA SER A 102 26.04 -19.02 38.85
C SER A 102 25.06 -20.01 39.44
N VAL A 103 24.54 -19.68 40.63
CA VAL A 103 23.50 -20.48 41.31
C VAL A 103 22.50 -19.54 41.97
N ARG A 104 21.25 -19.99 42.01
CA ARG A 104 20.18 -19.33 42.75
C ARG A 104 20.01 -20.02 44.09
N HIS A 105 19.98 -19.25 45.17
CA HIS A 105 19.74 -19.77 46.51
C HIS A 105 18.86 -18.80 47.29
N GLY A 106 17.63 -19.22 47.64
CA GLY A 106 16.65 -18.34 48.26
C GLY A 106 16.31 -17.13 47.39
N THR A 107 16.41 -15.93 47.96
CA THR A 107 16.11 -14.66 47.29
C THR A 107 17.30 -14.05 46.56
N VAL A 108 18.47 -14.72 46.54
CA VAL A 108 19.67 -14.20 45.89
C VAL A 108 20.13 -15.08 44.75
N ARG A 109 20.62 -14.45 43.68
CA ARG A 109 21.42 -15.10 42.64
C ARG A 109 22.88 -14.77 42.89
N VAL A 110 23.72 -15.80 42.94
CA VAL A 110 25.16 -15.66 43.21
C VAL A 110 25.93 -16.11 41.98
N ILE A 111 26.80 -15.24 41.47
CA ILE A 111 27.66 -15.46 40.32
C ILE A 111 29.09 -15.50 40.83
N SER A 112 29.81 -16.59 40.57
CA SER A 112 31.22 -16.75 40.90
C SER A 112 32.11 -16.42 39.72
N THR A 113 33.27 -15.86 40.02
CA THR A 113 34.39 -15.71 39.08
C THR A 113 35.68 -16.10 39.81
N PRO A 114 36.56 -16.93 39.22
CA PRO A 114 37.87 -17.24 39.79
C PRO A 114 38.70 -15.97 39.99
N ASP A 115 39.37 -15.83 41.14
CA ASP A 115 40.29 -14.72 41.39
C ASP A 115 41.68 -15.05 40.79
N PRO A 116 42.30 -14.16 40.01
CA PRO A 116 43.67 -14.35 39.50
C PRO A 116 44.73 -14.60 40.58
N LYS A 117 44.48 -14.20 41.83
CA LYS A 117 45.35 -14.46 42.99
C LYS A 117 45.02 -15.76 43.75
N GLY A 118 44.06 -16.55 43.25
CA GLY A 118 43.54 -17.76 43.87
C GLY A 118 42.27 -17.53 44.70
N GLY A 119 41.33 -18.48 44.65
CA GLY A 119 40.01 -18.38 45.29
C GLY A 119 38.94 -17.88 44.32
N TRP A 120 37.84 -17.35 44.86
CA TRP A 120 36.69 -16.89 44.07
C TRP A 120 36.17 -15.54 44.55
N ARG A 121 35.61 -14.77 43.62
CA ARG A 121 34.80 -13.59 43.90
C ARG A 121 33.37 -13.90 43.53
N LEU A 122 32.44 -13.62 44.43
CA LEU A 122 31.03 -13.81 44.20
C LEU A 122 30.33 -12.46 44.11
N LEU A 123 29.53 -12.26 43.07
CA LEU A 123 28.55 -11.19 42.98
C LEU A 123 27.18 -11.78 43.30
N ALA A 124 26.53 -11.25 44.32
CA ALA A 124 25.17 -11.61 44.68
C ALA A 124 24.21 -10.46 44.36
N VAL A 125 23.05 -10.78 43.80
CA VAL A 125 21.99 -9.80 43.49
C VAL A 125 20.64 -10.31 44.00
N ASP A 126 19.74 -9.41 44.40
CA ASP A 126 18.36 -9.77 44.74
C ASP A 126 17.67 -10.30 43.48
N ALA A 127 17.31 -11.58 43.51
CA ALA A 127 16.73 -12.27 42.37
C ALA A 127 15.32 -11.75 42.00
N ARG A 128 14.65 -10.98 42.88
CA ARG A 128 13.36 -10.32 42.59
C ARG A 128 13.56 -9.03 41.79
N HIS A 129 14.58 -8.26 42.13
CA HIS A 129 14.95 -7.04 41.39
C HIS A 129 15.54 -7.38 40.02
N GLU A 130 16.33 -8.46 39.92
CA GLU A 130 16.83 -8.98 38.64
C GLU A 130 15.68 -9.41 37.73
N GLN A 131 14.69 -10.13 38.27
CA GLN A 131 13.50 -10.54 37.50
C GLN A 131 12.70 -9.33 37.02
N ALA A 132 12.41 -8.37 37.90
CA ALA A 132 11.70 -7.14 37.52
C ALA A 132 12.47 -6.31 36.47
N ALA A 133 13.81 -6.27 36.55
CA ALA A 133 14.65 -5.59 35.57
C ALA A 133 14.72 -6.35 34.22
N GLN A 134 14.71 -7.68 34.24
CA GLN A 134 14.66 -8.52 33.04
C GLN A 134 13.31 -8.42 32.35
N ASP A 135 12.21 -8.51 33.10
CA ASP A 135 10.85 -8.33 32.60
C ASP A 135 10.68 -6.92 31.99
N GLY A 136 11.20 -5.88 32.66
CA GLY A 136 11.22 -4.51 32.13
C GLY A 136 12.11 -4.31 30.91
N SER A 137 13.21 -5.06 30.78
CA SER A 137 14.13 -5.01 29.63
C SER A 137 13.52 -5.71 28.40
N GLU A 138 12.87 -6.87 28.58
CA GLU A 138 12.17 -7.57 27.50
C GLU A 138 10.97 -6.77 26.97
N VAL A 139 10.23 -6.09 27.86
CA VAL A 139 9.15 -5.17 27.45
C VAL A 139 9.72 -3.97 26.67
N ARG A 140 10.77 -3.30 27.17
CA ARG A 140 11.44 -2.19 26.44
C ARG A 140 12.02 -2.64 25.09
N GLY A 141 12.53 -3.87 25.01
CA GLY A 141 13.03 -4.47 23.77
C GLY A 141 11.90 -4.71 22.75
N ARG A 142 10.78 -5.30 23.19
CA ARG A 142 9.56 -5.45 22.37
C ARG A 142 9.03 -4.10 21.89
N LEU A 143 9.10 -3.09 22.76
CA LEU A 143 8.65 -1.73 22.47
C LEU A 143 9.48 -1.01 21.43
N ALA A 144 10.81 -1.07 21.57
CA ALA A 144 11.73 -0.52 20.58
C ALA A 144 11.59 -1.25 19.23
N GLN A 145 11.37 -2.56 19.25
CA GLN A 145 11.10 -3.35 18.05
C GLN A 145 9.76 -2.96 17.40
N GLY A 146 8.72 -2.75 18.20
CA GLY A 146 7.38 -2.32 17.78
C GLY A 146 7.41 -0.92 17.17
N LEU A 147 8.03 0.06 17.83
CA LEU A 147 8.24 1.41 17.30
C LEU A 147 9.07 1.41 16.02
N LYS A 148 10.08 0.52 15.90
CA LYS A 148 10.85 0.36 14.67
C LYS A 148 10.03 -0.22 13.52
N ARG A 149 9.14 -1.18 13.81
CA ARG A 149 8.19 -1.74 12.82
C ARG A 149 7.16 -0.70 12.40
N LEU A 150 6.60 0.04 13.36
CA LEU A 150 5.72 1.18 13.12
C LEU A 150 6.41 2.21 12.23
N GLY A 151 7.61 2.69 12.58
CA GLY A 151 8.35 3.64 11.76
C GLY A 151 8.59 3.15 10.32
N LYS A 152 8.86 1.84 10.13
CA LYS A 152 9.02 1.25 8.80
C LYS A 152 7.68 1.15 8.04
N ALA A 153 6.62 0.67 8.69
CA ALA A 153 5.29 0.56 8.08
C ALA A 153 4.71 1.94 7.73
N LEU A 154 4.95 2.93 8.58
CA LEU A 154 4.48 4.30 8.41
C LEU A 154 5.25 5.03 7.30
N SER A 155 6.54 4.75 7.11
CA SER A 155 7.35 5.35 6.04
C SER A 155 7.16 4.70 4.67
N MET A 156 6.66 3.46 4.60
CA MET A 156 6.43 2.76 3.34
C MET A 156 5.08 3.06 2.69
N ASN A 157 4.11 3.57 3.44
CA ASN A 157 2.77 3.84 2.94
C ASN A 157 2.60 5.34 2.68
N GLN A 158 2.49 5.71 1.41
CA GLN A 158 2.25 7.10 0.99
C GLN A 158 0.76 7.46 0.95
N ASN A 159 -0.12 6.45 0.97
CA ASN A 159 -1.57 6.60 0.96
C ASN A 159 -2.16 6.44 2.38
N LEU A 160 -3.13 7.29 2.73
CA LEU A 160 -3.76 7.35 4.05
C LEU A 160 -4.44 6.04 4.46
N GLY A 161 -5.21 5.41 3.56
CA GLY A 161 -5.96 4.18 3.89
C GLY A 161 -5.05 3.02 4.33
N PRO A 162 -4.12 2.56 3.47
CA PRO A 162 -3.15 1.53 3.83
C PRO A 162 -2.30 1.89 5.05
N LEU A 163 -1.92 3.17 5.19
CA LEU A 163 -1.19 3.66 6.35
C LEU A 163 -1.97 3.47 7.65
N CYS A 164 -3.23 3.92 7.68
CA CYS A 164 -4.11 3.82 8.85
C CYS A 164 -4.29 2.36 9.27
N LEU A 165 -4.55 1.47 8.31
CA LEU A 165 -4.73 0.04 8.58
C LEU A 165 -3.45 -0.61 9.13
N ALA A 166 -2.30 -0.34 8.51
CA ALA A 166 -1.02 -0.86 8.98
C ALA A 166 -0.70 -0.35 10.40
N ALA A 167 -0.98 0.93 10.68
CA ALA A 167 -0.75 1.54 11.98
C ALA A 167 -1.55 0.84 13.09
N VAL A 168 -2.87 0.69 12.92
CA VAL A 168 -3.71 0.07 13.97
C VAL A 168 -3.32 -1.39 14.23
N HIS A 169 -2.91 -2.13 13.20
CA HIS A 169 -2.44 -3.51 13.34
C HIS A 169 -1.11 -3.61 14.08
N GLU A 170 -0.13 -2.79 13.71
CA GLU A 170 1.18 -2.78 14.36
C GLU A 170 1.10 -2.29 15.80
N ILE A 171 0.29 -1.26 16.08
CA ILE A 171 0.03 -0.81 17.46
C ILE A 171 -0.59 -1.95 18.26
N ALA A 172 -1.71 -2.51 17.80
CA ALA A 172 -2.40 -3.59 18.53
C ALA A 172 -1.49 -4.82 18.76
N SER A 173 -0.63 -5.16 17.80
CA SER A 173 0.31 -6.28 17.92
C SER A 173 1.49 -5.98 18.85
N ALA A 174 1.98 -4.74 18.91
CA ALA A 174 3.15 -4.37 19.71
C ALA A 174 2.81 -4.16 21.19
N THR A 175 1.58 -3.71 21.48
CA THR A 175 1.14 -3.36 22.84
C THR A 175 0.09 -4.32 23.39
N GLU A 176 -0.21 -5.42 22.69
CA GLU A 176 -1.14 -6.47 23.12
C GLU A 176 -2.51 -5.96 23.58
N LEU A 177 -3.03 -4.91 22.94
CA LEU A 177 -4.28 -4.26 23.32
C LEU A 177 -5.52 -5.12 23.03
N ALA A 178 -6.64 -4.79 23.66
CA ALA A 178 -7.96 -5.36 23.35
C ALA A 178 -8.50 -4.79 22.04
N ALA A 179 -8.32 -3.48 21.82
CA ALA A 179 -8.68 -2.81 20.58
C ALA A 179 -7.86 -1.54 20.34
N VAL A 180 -7.76 -1.15 19.07
CA VAL A 180 -7.17 0.11 18.62
C VAL A 180 -8.11 0.71 17.57
N LEU A 181 -8.50 1.97 17.74
CA LEU A 181 -9.32 2.69 16.76
C LEU A 181 -8.59 3.96 16.35
N LEU A 182 -8.62 4.25 15.05
CA LEU A 182 -8.03 5.44 14.47
C LEU A 182 -9.09 6.23 13.73
N TRP A 183 -9.32 7.44 14.23
CA TRP A 183 -10.24 8.41 13.66
C TRP A 183 -9.48 9.47 12.89
N ARG A 184 -9.96 9.81 11.71
CA ARG A 184 -9.43 10.87 10.86
C ARG A 184 -10.37 12.07 10.88
N HIS A 185 -9.82 13.26 11.03
CA HIS A 185 -10.60 14.49 10.93
C HIS A 185 -10.88 14.83 9.46
N ILE A 186 -12.14 15.18 9.14
CA ILE A 186 -12.60 15.67 7.84
C ILE A 186 -12.91 17.16 7.98
N PRO A 187 -11.98 18.06 7.60
CA PRO A 187 -12.11 19.49 7.81
C PRO A 187 -13.36 20.11 7.17
N GLU A 188 -13.78 19.64 5.99
CA GLU A 188 -14.89 20.22 5.23
C GLU A 188 -16.25 20.02 5.90
N SER A 189 -16.36 19.02 6.77
CA SER A 189 -17.61 18.64 7.44
C SER A 189 -17.52 18.74 8.96
N GLU A 190 -16.39 19.25 9.49
CA GLU A 190 -16.07 19.29 10.93
C GLU A 190 -16.44 17.99 11.65
N SER A 191 -16.11 16.86 11.03
CA SER A 191 -16.47 15.52 11.51
C SER A 191 -15.24 14.63 11.59
N MET A 192 -15.33 13.56 12.37
CA MET A 192 -14.34 12.49 12.39
C MET A 192 -14.90 11.28 11.64
N GLU A 193 -14.05 10.57 10.91
CA GLU A 193 -14.36 9.31 10.24
C GLU A 193 -13.49 8.20 10.80
N LEU A 194 -14.06 7.02 10.99
CA LEU A 194 -13.30 5.85 11.43
C LEU A 194 -12.43 5.35 10.27
N ALA A 195 -11.14 5.69 10.29
CA ALA A 195 -10.22 5.36 9.21
C ALA A 195 -9.73 3.91 9.27
N ALA A 196 -9.51 3.39 10.48
CA ALA A 196 -9.16 1.99 10.70
C ALA A 196 -9.44 1.55 12.14
N SER A 197 -9.62 0.25 12.35
CA SER A 197 -9.78 -0.33 13.67
C SER A 197 -9.33 -1.79 13.73
N VAL A 198 -8.81 -2.23 14.87
CA VAL A 198 -8.49 -3.64 15.19
C VAL A 198 -9.09 -3.99 16.54
N GLY A 199 -9.51 -5.25 16.71
CA GLY A 199 -10.08 -5.75 17.97
C GLY A 199 -11.58 -5.46 18.15
N VAL A 200 -12.21 -4.83 17.15
CA VAL A 200 -13.62 -4.43 17.14
C VAL A 200 -14.48 -5.44 16.36
N ASN A 201 -15.68 -5.75 16.86
CA ASN A 201 -16.65 -6.65 16.23
C ASN A 201 -17.44 -5.96 15.10
N LYS A 202 -18.18 -6.77 14.32
CA LYS A 202 -18.93 -6.29 13.13
C LYS A 202 -20.04 -5.28 13.45
N GLN A 203 -20.63 -5.33 14.64
CA GLN A 203 -21.64 -4.33 15.05
C GLN A 203 -20.99 -2.98 15.35
N GLY A 204 -19.81 -2.98 15.96
CA GLY A 204 -19.02 -1.78 16.22
C GLY A 204 -18.57 -1.07 14.95
N SER A 205 -18.04 -1.82 13.98
CA SER A 205 -17.57 -1.23 12.71
C SER A 205 -18.69 -0.68 11.81
N THR A 206 -19.93 -1.17 11.94
CA THR A 206 -21.08 -0.72 11.14
C THR A 206 -21.81 0.46 11.78
N SER A 207 -21.68 0.65 13.10
CA SER A 207 -22.38 1.71 13.86
C SER A 207 -21.57 3.03 13.92
N LEU A 208 -20.27 2.98 13.62
CA LEU A 208 -19.33 4.11 13.71
C LEU A 208 -18.71 4.44 12.35
N GLY A 209 -19.47 5.11 11.49
CA GLY A 209 -18.93 5.67 10.25
C GLY A 209 -18.35 7.07 10.43
N ARG A 210 -19.04 7.90 11.23
CA ARG A 210 -18.65 9.28 11.51
C ARG A 210 -19.03 9.69 12.94
N LEU A 211 -18.23 10.58 13.52
CA LEU A 211 -18.51 11.31 14.75
C LEU A 211 -18.64 12.80 14.43
N ALA A 212 -19.53 13.47 15.13
CA ALA A 212 -19.72 14.91 15.04
C ALA A 212 -18.75 15.61 16.00
N VAL A 213 -18.08 16.69 15.56
CA VAL A 213 -17.20 17.48 16.45
C VAL A 213 -17.95 18.73 16.99
N ASP A 214 -19.21 18.93 16.58
CA ASP A 214 -20.09 20.01 17.01
C ASP A 214 -21.14 19.53 18.02
N GLY A 215 -21.10 20.07 19.25
CA GLY A 215 -22.11 19.80 20.28
C GLY A 215 -21.54 19.30 21.61
N ALA A 216 -22.37 18.66 22.42
CA ALA A 216 -21.90 18.01 23.66
C ALA A 216 -21.32 16.63 23.33
N PRO A 217 -20.11 16.27 23.81
CA PRO A 217 -19.47 15.02 23.46
C PRO A 217 -20.28 13.84 23.99
N GLY A 218 -20.69 12.95 23.09
CA GLY A 218 -21.36 11.69 23.39
C GLY A 218 -20.37 10.57 23.74
N CYS A 219 -19.14 10.65 23.24
CA CYS A 219 -18.09 9.67 23.51
C CYS A 219 -16.72 10.31 23.82
N ALA A 220 -15.78 9.49 24.29
CA ALA A 220 -14.43 9.93 24.63
C ALA A 220 -13.65 10.48 23.42
N ALA A 221 -13.81 9.89 22.23
CA ALA A 221 -13.17 10.39 21.00
C ALA A 221 -13.63 11.80 20.62
N GLU A 222 -14.93 12.08 20.71
CA GLU A 222 -15.47 13.43 20.48
C GLU A 222 -14.91 14.43 21.49
N LEU A 223 -14.89 14.07 22.79
CA LEU A 223 -14.30 14.92 23.83
C LEU A 223 -12.83 15.27 23.52
N VAL A 224 -12.03 14.28 23.10
CA VAL A 224 -10.62 14.51 22.76
C VAL A 224 -10.47 15.31 21.47
N ALA A 225 -11.28 15.06 20.44
CA ALA A 225 -11.29 15.86 19.22
C ALA A 225 -11.58 17.34 19.51
N MET A 226 -12.56 17.61 20.37
CA MET A 226 -12.97 18.97 20.73
C MET A 226 -11.95 19.69 21.65
N THR A 227 -11.38 18.97 22.62
CA THR A 227 -10.50 19.58 23.64
C THR A 227 -9.02 19.53 23.28
N GLN A 228 -8.63 18.67 22.33
CA GLN A 228 -7.24 18.34 22.00
C GLN A 228 -6.42 17.95 23.25
N ARG A 229 -7.08 17.36 24.25
CA ARG A 229 -6.45 16.87 25.48
C ARG A 229 -6.62 15.36 25.59
N PRO A 230 -5.55 14.63 25.98
CA PRO A 230 -5.66 13.21 26.29
C PRO A 230 -6.77 12.92 27.32
N PHE A 231 -7.51 11.84 27.09
CA PHE A 231 -8.48 11.30 28.03
C PHE A 231 -8.06 9.90 28.47
N TYR A 232 -8.19 9.62 29.76
CA TYR A 232 -7.89 8.31 30.34
C TYR A 232 -9.05 7.87 31.24
N ALA A 233 -9.49 6.62 31.07
CA ALA A 233 -10.39 5.94 31.98
C ALA A 233 -9.73 4.65 32.46
N PRO A 234 -9.61 4.41 33.78
CA PRO A 234 -8.97 3.21 34.32
C PRO A 234 -9.77 1.94 34.03
N ASN A 235 -11.08 2.08 33.82
CA ASN A 235 -11.95 1.01 33.36
C ASN A 235 -12.96 1.60 32.39
N VAL A 236 -13.09 1.00 31.20
CA VAL A 236 -14.18 1.32 30.27
C VAL A 236 -15.50 1.25 31.02
N ALA A 237 -15.71 0.15 31.78
CA ALA A 237 -16.65 -0.13 32.89
C ALA A 237 -17.40 1.04 33.57
N GLY A 238 -16.62 2.07 33.87
CA GLY A 238 -16.89 2.99 34.96
C GLY A 238 -17.20 4.41 34.52
N HIS A 239 -17.31 4.68 33.21
CA HIS A 239 -17.39 6.05 32.71
C HIS A 239 -18.53 6.24 31.69
N VAL A 240 -19.21 7.39 31.72
CA VAL A 240 -20.37 7.62 30.84
C VAL A 240 -19.97 7.76 29.36
N LEU A 241 -18.80 8.36 29.10
CA LEU A 241 -18.26 8.58 27.75
C LEU A 241 -17.68 7.34 27.08
N THR A 242 -17.67 6.20 27.77
CA THR A 242 -17.11 4.93 27.30
C THR A 242 -18.20 3.87 27.08
N GLN A 243 -19.47 4.23 27.31
CA GLN A 243 -20.63 3.35 27.17
C GLN A 243 -20.76 2.74 25.77
N GLU A 244 -20.33 3.47 24.74
CA GLU A 244 -20.31 2.92 23.39
C GLU A 244 -19.35 1.71 23.30
N ILE A 245 -18.16 1.80 23.89
CA ILE A 245 -17.09 0.78 23.81
C ILE A 245 -17.42 -0.48 24.64
N GLU A 246 -17.97 -0.29 25.84
CA GLU A 246 -18.05 -1.26 26.93
C GLU A 246 -18.96 -2.47 26.65
N GLY A 247 -20.08 -2.25 25.94
CA GLY A 247 -21.12 -3.27 25.74
C GLY A 247 -21.19 -3.88 24.34
N ARG A 248 -20.47 -3.33 23.35
CA ARG A 248 -20.76 -3.61 21.93
C ARG A 248 -19.56 -3.75 21.00
N PHE A 249 -18.31 -3.49 21.42
CA PHE A 249 -17.21 -3.29 20.47
C PHE A 249 -16.13 -4.37 20.50
N CYS A 250 -15.54 -4.71 21.65
CA CYS A 250 -14.32 -5.50 21.66
C CYS A 250 -14.57 -7.02 21.59
N TYR A 251 -13.71 -7.77 20.89
CA TYR A 251 -13.69 -9.24 20.96
C TYR A 251 -13.17 -9.75 22.31
N LEU A 252 -12.22 -9.02 22.87
CA LEU A 252 -11.65 -9.27 24.19
C LEU A 252 -12.34 -8.39 25.24
N ARG A 253 -12.27 -8.79 26.51
CA ARG A 253 -12.80 -7.96 27.59
C ARG A 253 -11.95 -6.69 27.75
N PRO A 254 -12.56 -5.50 27.62
CA PRO A 254 -11.83 -4.24 27.72
C PRO A 254 -11.49 -3.92 29.19
N GLY A 255 -10.31 -3.35 29.41
CA GLY A 255 -9.82 -2.85 30.69
C GLY A 255 -9.77 -1.31 30.71
N GLY A 256 -8.57 -0.73 30.78
CA GLY A 256 -8.38 0.72 30.68
C GLY A 256 -8.56 1.27 29.26
N LEU A 257 -8.90 2.56 29.15
CA LEU A 257 -8.99 3.30 27.89
C LEU A 257 -8.08 4.52 27.92
N ARG A 258 -7.36 4.75 26.83
CA ARG A 258 -6.62 5.99 26.59
C ARG A 258 -6.96 6.52 25.20
N VAL A 259 -7.38 7.78 25.14
CA VAL A 259 -7.74 8.48 23.92
C VAL A 259 -6.80 9.66 23.75
N LEU A 260 -6.15 9.73 22.60
CA LEU A 260 -5.06 10.67 22.33
C LEU A 260 -5.35 11.49 21.07
N PRO A 261 -5.14 12.81 21.10
CA PRO A 261 -5.24 13.63 19.91
C PRO A 261 -4.02 13.36 19.00
N LEU A 262 -4.27 13.30 17.70
CA LEU A 262 -3.25 13.27 16.67
C LEU A 262 -3.18 14.67 16.07
N GLU A 263 -2.23 15.47 16.54
CA GLU A 263 -2.11 16.87 16.12
C GLU A 263 -0.68 17.27 15.79
N ILE A 264 -0.57 18.26 14.91
CA ILE A 264 0.71 18.91 14.58
C ILE A 264 0.50 20.41 14.63
N SER A 265 1.32 21.10 15.44
CA SER A 265 1.29 22.56 15.55
C SER A 265 -0.12 23.12 15.84
N GLY A 266 -0.89 22.44 16.68
CA GLY A 266 -2.26 22.82 17.07
C GLY A 266 -3.35 22.44 16.05
N ARG A 267 -2.99 21.86 14.89
CA ARG A 267 -3.96 21.33 13.93
C ARG A 267 -4.28 19.88 14.24
N LEU A 268 -5.55 19.59 14.51
CA LEU A 268 -6.07 18.23 14.66
C LEU A 268 -6.08 17.50 13.30
N LEU A 269 -5.46 16.32 13.26
CA LEU A 269 -5.44 15.39 12.13
C LEU A 269 -6.35 14.19 12.39
N GLY A 270 -6.52 13.81 13.65
CA GLY A 270 -7.25 12.61 14.03
C GLY A 270 -7.27 12.37 15.54
N VAL A 271 -7.84 11.24 15.94
CA VAL A 271 -7.86 10.75 17.32
C VAL A 271 -7.49 9.27 17.33
N LEU A 272 -6.62 8.88 18.26
CA LEU A 272 -6.21 7.50 18.49
C LEU A 272 -6.84 6.99 19.79
N GLU A 273 -7.59 5.91 19.71
CA GLU A 273 -8.12 5.20 20.88
C GLU A 273 -7.37 3.90 21.10
N LEU A 274 -6.88 3.71 22.33
CA LEU A 274 -6.20 2.52 22.79
C LEU A 274 -7.02 1.89 23.92
N VAL A 275 -7.44 0.64 23.73
CA VAL A 275 -8.23 -0.10 24.70
C VAL A 275 -7.39 -1.23 25.26
N GLY A 276 -7.02 -1.13 26.53
CA GLY A 276 -6.30 -2.18 27.26
C GLY A 276 -7.18 -3.41 27.50
N ARG A 277 -6.55 -4.53 27.87
CA ARG A 277 -7.28 -5.74 28.29
C ARG A 277 -7.66 -5.66 29.77
N GLU A 278 -8.74 -6.33 30.14
CA GLU A 278 -9.07 -6.51 31.56
C GLU A 278 -7.90 -7.18 32.29
N GLY A 279 -7.43 -6.55 33.38
CA GLY A 279 -6.29 -7.04 34.17
C GLY A 279 -4.90 -6.71 33.63
N ASP A 280 -4.80 -5.87 32.59
CA ASP A 280 -3.50 -5.39 32.10
C ASP A 280 -2.95 -4.26 33.00
N GLU A 281 -2.06 -4.63 33.91
CA GLU A 281 -1.40 -3.71 34.84
C GLU A 281 -0.44 -2.73 34.15
N HIS A 282 0.06 -3.05 32.95
CA HIS A 282 1.02 -2.22 32.23
C HIS A 282 0.35 -1.06 31.49
N PHE A 283 -0.91 -1.21 31.11
CA PHE A 283 -1.65 -0.19 30.35
C PHE A 283 -1.68 1.17 31.06
N GLU A 284 -1.79 1.16 32.40
CA GLU A 284 -1.74 2.38 33.21
C GLU A 284 -0.34 3.00 33.20
N THR A 285 0.72 2.19 33.32
CA THR A 285 2.11 2.66 33.40
C THR A 285 2.71 3.10 32.06
N ASP A 286 2.18 2.61 30.93
CA ASP A 286 2.72 2.85 29.59
C ASP A 286 2.31 4.21 28.98
N VAL A 287 2.25 5.27 29.81
CA VAL A 287 1.85 6.64 29.40
C VAL A 287 2.75 7.20 28.32
N GLU A 288 4.06 7.20 28.55
CA GLU A 288 5.05 7.77 27.64
C GLU A 288 5.04 7.05 26.29
N LEU A 289 4.86 5.73 26.31
CA LEU A 289 4.73 4.93 25.10
C LEU A 289 3.52 5.37 24.27
N HIS A 290 2.34 5.37 24.88
CA HIS A 290 1.10 5.68 24.16
C HIS A 290 1.17 7.09 23.56
N HIS A 291 1.77 8.05 24.27
CA HIS A 291 2.03 9.39 23.76
C HIS A 291 3.00 9.39 22.57
N THR A 292 4.13 8.69 22.70
CA THR A 292 5.13 8.56 21.63
C THR A 292 4.54 7.96 20.35
N VAL A 293 3.70 6.94 20.48
CA VAL A 293 2.98 6.32 19.35
C VAL A 293 2.03 7.31 18.69
N SER A 294 1.28 8.07 19.49
CA SER A 294 0.37 9.12 19.01
C SER A 294 1.12 10.19 18.20
N GLU A 295 2.24 10.70 18.73
CA GLU A 295 3.07 11.70 18.05
C GLU A 295 3.65 11.19 16.71
N HIS A 296 4.19 9.97 16.70
CA HIS A 296 4.73 9.38 15.48
C HIS A 296 3.64 9.12 14.43
N LEU A 297 2.46 8.69 14.88
CA LEU A 297 1.31 8.49 14.00
C LEU A 297 0.81 9.82 13.43
N ALA A 298 0.73 10.87 14.24
CA ALA A 298 0.37 12.21 13.77
C ALA A 298 1.33 12.70 12.68
N LEU A 299 2.65 12.54 12.88
CA LEU A 299 3.68 12.85 11.89
C LEU A 299 3.48 12.07 10.58
N ALA A 300 3.23 10.77 10.66
CA ALA A 300 3.02 9.93 9.48
C ALA A 300 1.74 10.30 8.71
N LEU A 301 0.63 10.51 9.42
CA LEU A 301 -0.65 10.93 8.83
C LEU A 301 -0.51 12.28 8.14
N ASN A 302 0.21 13.23 8.75
CA ASN A 302 0.49 14.51 8.12
C ASN A 302 1.35 14.34 6.87
N GLY A 303 2.39 13.50 6.93
CA GLY A 303 3.24 13.19 5.77
C GLY A 303 2.45 12.62 4.60
N ALA A 304 1.62 11.61 4.84
CA ALA A 304 0.75 11.02 3.82
C ALA A 304 -0.29 12.02 3.30
N THR A 305 -0.92 12.81 4.17
CA THR A 305 -1.87 13.85 3.76
C THR A 305 -1.19 14.91 2.87
N LEU A 306 0.02 15.33 3.22
CA LEU A 306 0.80 16.28 2.41
C LEU A 306 1.20 15.66 1.06
N TYR A 307 1.58 14.38 1.07
CA TYR A 307 1.94 13.66 -0.15
C TYR A 307 0.74 13.50 -1.09
N GLU A 308 -0.41 13.02 -0.59
CA GLU A 308 -1.65 12.92 -1.38
C GLU A 308 -2.09 14.28 -1.91
N ASN A 309 -1.97 15.35 -1.12
CA ASN A 309 -2.25 16.70 -1.59
C ASN A 309 -1.27 17.16 -2.67
N LEU A 310 0.02 16.86 -2.51
CA LEU A 310 1.05 17.18 -3.49
C LEU A 310 0.81 16.39 -4.79
N GLU A 311 0.49 15.11 -4.69
CA GLU A 311 0.14 14.26 -5.82
C GLU A 311 -1.09 14.81 -6.52
N ARG A 312 -2.15 15.14 -5.78
CA ARG A 312 -3.37 15.76 -6.33
C ARG A 312 -3.06 17.09 -7.03
N LEU A 313 -2.24 17.96 -6.45
CA LEU A 313 -1.81 19.21 -7.09
C LEU A 313 -0.90 18.95 -8.32
N ALA A 314 -0.12 17.88 -8.29
CA ALA A 314 0.78 17.50 -9.38
C ALA A 314 0.05 16.80 -10.53
N SER A 315 -1.10 16.17 -10.29
CA SER A 315 -1.84 15.36 -11.26
C SER A 315 -3.23 15.91 -11.64
N HIS A 316 -3.81 16.83 -10.88
CA HIS A 316 -5.11 17.46 -11.18
C HIS A 316 -4.99 18.97 -11.43
N ASP A 317 -5.95 19.50 -12.20
CA ASP A 317 -6.14 20.93 -12.39
C ASP A 317 -6.96 21.52 -11.21
N PRO A 318 -6.47 22.58 -10.55
CA PRO A 318 -7.09 23.10 -9.33
C PRO A 318 -8.46 23.76 -9.55
N LEU A 319 -8.74 24.25 -10.77
CA LEU A 319 -10.02 24.90 -11.08
C LEU A 319 -11.15 23.88 -11.31
N THR A 320 -10.85 22.84 -12.09
CA THR A 320 -11.84 21.88 -12.59
C THR A 320 -11.86 20.58 -11.78
N GLY A 321 -10.77 20.26 -11.08
CA GLY A 321 -10.56 18.98 -10.39
C GLY A 321 -10.38 17.79 -11.32
N LEU A 322 -10.32 17.99 -12.63
CA LEU A 322 -9.96 16.95 -13.60
C LEU A 322 -8.46 16.69 -13.58
N ALA A 323 -8.01 15.62 -14.23
CA ALA A 323 -6.58 15.41 -14.43
C ALA A 323 -5.96 16.59 -15.19
N ASN A 324 -4.71 16.94 -14.90
CA ASN A 324 -4.00 17.97 -15.63
C ASN A 324 -3.27 17.40 -16.85
N HIS A 325 -2.65 18.29 -17.63
CA HIS A 325 -1.88 17.91 -18.82
C HIS A 325 -0.82 16.83 -18.54
N ARG A 326 -0.11 16.89 -17.41
CA ARG A 326 0.93 15.90 -17.06
C ARG A 326 0.32 14.52 -16.85
N ALA A 327 -0.71 14.43 -16.00
CA ALA A 327 -1.38 13.16 -15.72
C ALA A 327 -2.00 12.53 -16.99
N LEU A 328 -2.52 13.35 -17.90
CA LEU A 328 -2.98 12.89 -19.21
C LEU A 328 -1.85 12.22 -20.02
N GLN A 329 -0.68 12.86 -20.11
CA GLN A 329 0.45 12.32 -20.87
C GLN A 329 0.94 10.99 -20.29
N ASP A 330 1.05 10.90 -18.96
CA ASP A 330 1.48 9.68 -18.28
C ASP A 330 0.51 8.52 -18.52
N PHE A 331 -0.81 8.79 -18.39
CA PHE A 331 -1.84 7.79 -18.65
C PHE A 331 -1.86 7.36 -20.12
N LEU A 332 -1.74 8.32 -21.05
CA LEU A 332 -1.73 8.05 -22.49
C LEU A 332 -0.55 7.14 -22.87
N HIS A 333 0.65 7.43 -22.36
CA HIS A 333 1.84 6.64 -22.62
C HIS A 333 1.69 5.20 -22.09
N TRP A 334 1.17 5.05 -20.87
CA TRP A 334 0.94 3.73 -20.28
C TRP A 334 -0.13 2.92 -21.03
N ARG A 335 -1.24 3.55 -21.41
CA ARG A 335 -2.33 2.87 -22.12
C ARG A 335 -1.96 2.43 -23.53
N ILE A 336 -1.13 3.18 -24.25
CA ILE A 336 -0.67 2.75 -25.57
C ILE A 336 0.20 1.49 -25.47
N ALA A 337 1.14 1.46 -24.52
CA ALA A 337 1.94 0.27 -24.26
C ALA A 337 1.07 -0.95 -23.85
N GLU A 338 -0.02 -0.72 -23.12
CA GLU A 338 -1.00 -1.76 -22.81
C GLU A 338 -1.78 -2.23 -24.04
N CYS A 339 -2.22 -1.30 -24.90
CA CYS A 339 -2.94 -1.60 -26.15
C CYS A 339 -2.07 -2.42 -27.10
N ASP A 340 -0.78 -2.08 -27.26
CA ASP A 340 0.21 -2.84 -28.03
C ASP A 340 0.28 -4.31 -27.57
N ARG A 341 0.31 -4.52 -26.25
CA ARG A 341 0.44 -5.86 -25.65
C ARG A 341 -0.84 -6.68 -25.71
N THR A 342 -2.00 -6.03 -25.68
CA THR A 342 -3.31 -6.69 -25.52
C THR A 342 -4.17 -6.66 -26.78
N ALA A 343 -3.69 -6.02 -27.85
CA ALA A 343 -4.43 -5.76 -29.08
C ALA A 343 -5.77 -5.03 -28.83
N GLN A 344 -5.80 -4.15 -27.81
CA GLN A 344 -6.96 -3.30 -27.50
C GLN A 344 -6.84 -1.93 -28.19
N THR A 345 -7.96 -1.20 -28.22
CA THR A 345 -8.02 0.16 -28.76
C THR A 345 -7.96 1.21 -27.66
N LEU A 346 -7.57 2.43 -28.02
CA LEU A 346 -7.67 3.59 -27.14
C LEU A 346 -8.31 4.76 -27.89
N GLY A 347 -9.47 5.20 -27.42
CA GLY A 347 -10.11 6.42 -27.91
C GLY A 347 -9.52 7.68 -27.31
N CYS A 348 -9.35 8.71 -28.12
CA CYS A 348 -8.96 10.06 -27.71
C CYS A 348 -10.00 11.07 -28.22
N ILE A 349 -10.56 11.85 -27.29
CA ILE A 349 -11.54 12.90 -27.57
C ILE A 349 -10.96 14.22 -27.08
N MET A 350 -10.72 15.18 -27.97
CA MET A 350 -10.32 16.55 -27.62
C MET A 350 -11.52 17.47 -27.76
N ILE A 351 -11.70 18.35 -26.79
CA ILE A 351 -12.89 19.20 -26.64
C ILE A 351 -12.41 20.62 -26.39
N ASP A 352 -13.04 21.60 -27.02
CA ASP A 352 -12.76 23.02 -26.82
C ASP A 352 -14.07 23.78 -26.64
N VAL A 353 -14.08 24.71 -25.68
CA VAL A 353 -15.23 25.56 -25.42
C VAL A 353 -15.34 26.64 -26.50
N ASP A 354 -16.44 26.60 -27.25
CA ASP A 354 -16.64 27.49 -28.38
C ASP A 354 -16.74 28.96 -27.90
N HIS A 355 -16.00 29.85 -28.58
CA HIS A 355 -16.03 31.29 -28.30
C HIS A 355 -15.67 31.68 -26.85
N PHE A 356 -14.89 30.86 -26.14
CA PHE A 356 -14.57 31.09 -24.72
C PHE A 356 -13.90 32.45 -24.46
N ARG A 357 -13.00 32.89 -25.35
CA ARG A 357 -12.41 34.22 -25.28
C ARG A 357 -13.47 35.33 -25.34
N ASP A 358 -14.35 35.29 -26.34
CA ASP A 358 -15.41 36.29 -26.53
C ASP A 358 -16.38 36.29 -25.33
N PHE A 359 -16.66 35.10 -24.77
CA PHE A 359 -17.45 34.94 -23.56
C PHE A 359 -16.78 35.62 -22.35
N ASN A 360 -15.49 35.38 -22.13
CA ASN A 360 -14.74 36.03 -21.05
C ASN A 360 -14.69 37.56 -21.20
N GLU A 361 -14.56 38.06 -22.43
CA GLU A 361 -14.58 39.50 -22.71
C GLU A 361 -15.95 40.13 -22.39
N GLN A 362 -17.04 39.37 -22.46
CA GLN A 362 -18.42 39.85 -22.21
C GLN A 362 -18.89 39.64 -20.75
N GLU A 363 -18.64 38.46 -20.18
CA GLU A 363 -19.17 38.06 -18.87
C GLU A 363 -18.13 38.09 -17.74
N GLY A 364 -16.86 38.27 -18.07
CA GLY A 364 -15.74 38.31 -17.13
C GLY A 364 -15.16 36.94 -16.79
N HIS A 365 -13.93 36.95 -16.27
CA HIS A 365 -13.17 35.73 -15.99
C HIS A 365 -13.81 34.83 -14.93
N ASP A 366 -14.47 35.39 -13.91
CA ASP A 366 -15.14 34.58 -12.88
C ASP A 366 -16.29 33.75 -13.48
N ALA A 367 -17.02 34.30 -14.47
CA ALA A 367 -18.03 33.58 -15.21
C ALA A 367 -17.40 32.51 -16.12
N GLY A 368 -16.26 32.80 -16.73
CA GLY A 368 -15.49 31.83 -17.51
C GLY A 368 -15.03 30.63 -16.69
N ASP A 369 -14.51 30.89 -15.49
CA ASP A 369 -14.12 29.84 -14.55
C ASP A 369 -15.31 28.93 -14.18
N GLU A 370 -16.50 29.51 -14.02
CA GLU A 370 -17.71 28.75 -13.77
C GLU A 370 -18.15 27.91 -14.97
N VAL A 371 -18.03 28.45 -16.19
CA VAL A 371 -18.24 27.66 -17.43
C VAL A 371 -17.29 26.46 -17.48
N LEU A 372 -16.01 26.65 -17.15
CA LEU A 372 -15.03 25.56 -17.12
C LEU A 372 -15.38 24.49 -16.07
N ARG A 373 -15.89 24.89 -14.90
CA ARG A 373 -16.40 23.94 -13.88
C ARG A 373 -17.62 23.17 -14.38
N GLN A 374 -18.55 23.83 -15.07
CA GLN A 374 -19.73 23.17 -15.64
C GLN A 374 -19.37 22.14 -16.71
N VAL A 375 -18.42 22.47 -17.59
CA VAL A 375 -17.88 21.53 -18.59
C VAL A 375 -17.21 20.35 -17.90
N ALA A 376 -16.36 20.61 -16.90
CA ALA A 376 -15.66 19.58 -16.16
C ALA A 376 -16.61 18.60 -15.46
N GLU A 377 -17.71 19.10 -14.89
CA GLU A 377 -18.73 18.27 -14.25
C GLU A 377 -19.51 17.44 -15.28
N ALA A 378 -19.81 18.00 -16.45
CA ALA A 378 -20.42 17.25 -17.55
C ALA A 378 -19.52 16.10 -18.01
N LEU A 379 -18.20 16.31 -18.07
CA LEU A 379 -17.22 15.27 -18.41
C LEU A 379 -17.17 14.20 -17.32
N ARG A 380 -16.93 14.59 -16.06
CA ARG A 380 -16.81 13.69 -14.91
C ARG A 380 -18.02 12.76 -14.76
N SER A 381 -19.22 13.29 -14.95
CA SER A 381 -20.48 12.53 -14.84
C SER A 381 -20.83 11.66 -16.06
N SER A 382 -20.01 11.70 -17.12
CA SER A 382 -20.26 10.98 -18.39
C SER A 382 -19.25 9.88 -18.71
N VAL A 383 -18.09 9.93 -18.06
CA VAL A 383 -16.97 8.99 -18.24
C VAL A 383 -17.01 7.87 -17.20
N ARG A 384 -16.47 6.70 -17.55
CA ARG A 384 -16.40 5.53 -16.67
C ARG A 384 -15.21 5.64 -15.69
N PRO A 385 -15.17 4.86 -14.59
CA PRO A 385 -14.03 4.89 -13.66
C PRO A 385 -12.66 4.57 -14.27
N TYR A 386 -12.62 3.89 -15.42
CA TYR A 386 -11.38 3.51 -16.11
C TYR A 386 -11.04 4.44 -17.28
N ASP A 387 -11.93 5.38 -17.61
CA ASP A 387 -11.68 6.47 -18.56
C ASP A 387 -10.95 7.60 -17.83
N LEU A 388 -10.24 8.45 -18.57
CA LEU A 388 -9.57 9.63 -17.99
C LEU A 388 -10.11 10.90 -18.64
N ALA A 389 -10.67 11.81 -17.85
CA ALA A 389 -10.98 13.18 -18.28
C ALA A 389 -9.94 14.15 -17.70
N ALA A 390 -9.37 14.98 -18.56
CA ALA A 390 -8.32 15.92 -18.22
C ALA A 390 -8.58 17.32 -18.80
N ARG A 391 -8.10 18.36 -18.11
CA ARG A 391 -7.93 19.69 -18.69
C ARG A 391 -6.58 19.76 -19.39
N TYR A 392 -6.61 19.87 -20.71
CA TYR A 392 -5.43 19.87 -21.57
C TYR A 392 -4.77 21.24 -21.66
N GLY A 393 -5.59 22.29 -21.71
CA GLY A 393 -5.18 23.68 -21.88
C GLY A 393 -6.11 24.66 -21.14
N GLY A 394 -6.11 25.93 -21.56
CA GLY A 394 -6.94 26.97 -20.93
C GLY A 394 -8.44 26.66 -20.98
N GLU A 395 -8.94 26.38 -22.18
CA GLU A 395 -10.35 26.04 -22.46
C GLU A 395 -10.51 24.66 -23.14
N GLU A 396 -9.43 23.89 -23.16
CA GLU A 396 -9.33 22.60 -23.84
C GLU A 396 -9.36 21.44 -22.84
N PHE A 397 -10.13 20.42 -23.16
CA PHE A 397 -10.28 19.20 -22.38
C PHE A 397 -9.99 17.98 -23.25
N THR A 398 -9.49 16.91 -22.64
CA THR A 398 -9.24 15.63 -23.31
C THR A 398 -9.87 14.50 -22.52
N VAL A 399 -10.52 13.57 -23.22
CA VAL A 399 -11.02 12.32 -22.65
C VAL A 399 -10.35 11.14 -23.34
N LEU A 400 -9.76 10.24 -22.55
CA LEU A 400 -9.18 8.98 -23.01
C LEU A 400 -10.07 7.82 -22.60
N VAL A 401 -10.38 6.94 -23.56
CA VAL A 401 -11.41 5.90 -23.44
C VAL A 401 -10.82 4.54 -23.82
N PRO A 402 -10.30 3.76 -22.87
CA PRO A 402 -9.72 2.45 -23.14
C PRO A 402 -10.77 1.45 -23.69
N GLY A 403 -10.38 0.68 -24.70
CA GLY A 403 -11.19 -0.40 -25.27
C GLY A 403 -12.43 0.04 -26.07
N ALA A 404 -12.56 1.33 -26.40
CA ALA A 404 -13.68 1.82 -27.19
C ALA A 404 -13.42 1.73 -28.70
N SER A 405 -14.44 1.34 -29.47
CA SER A 405 -14.48 1.40 -30.94
C SER A 405 -14.66 2.84 -31.45
N SER A 406 -14.44 3.10 -32.74
CA SER A 406 -14.67 4.44 -33.31
C SER A 406 -16.10 4.91 -33.11
N ALA A 407 -17.08 4.00 -33.29
CA ALA A 407 -18.48 4.29 -32.98
C ALA A 407 -18.72 4.61 -31.49
N GLY A 408 -18.09 3.87 -30.58
CA GLY A 408 -18.20 4.11 -29.14
C GLY A 408 -17.60 5.45 -28.71
N VAL A 409 -16.44 5.81 -29.26
CA VAL A 409 -15.77 7.09 -29.02
C VAL A 409 -16.62 8.25 -29.55
N ARG A 410 -17.09 8.16 -30.79
CA ARG A 410 -17.96 9.19 -31.38
C ARG A 410 -19.28 9.32 -30.63
N GLY A 411 -19.89 8.22 -30.22
CA GLY A 411 -21.12 8.23 -29.42
C GLY A 411 -20.95 8.84 -28.02
N LEU A 412 -19.79 8.67 -27.38
CA LEU A 412 -19.45 9.39 -26.15
C LEU A 412 -19.24 10.89 -26.43
N ALA A 413 -18.50 11.23 -27.48
CA ALA A 413 -18.26 12.62 -27.87
C ALA A 413 -19.56 13.39 -28.15
N GLU A 414 -20.50 12.79 -28.89
CA GLU A 414 -21.81 13.42 -29.15
C GLU A 414 -22.62 13.60 -27.87
N ARG A 415 -22.63 12.58 -27.00
CA ARG A 415 -23.30 12.67 -25.70
C ARG A 415 -22.71 13.78 -24.82
N LEU A 416 -21.40 13.96 -24.83
CA LEU A 416 -20.71 15.03 -24.12
C LEU A 416 -21.11 16.39 -24.67
N ARG A 417 -21.04 16.56 -26.00
CA ARG A 417 -21.47 17.78 -26.70
C ARG A 417 -22.91 18.16 -26.35
N ASP A 418 -23.85 17.22 -26.47
CA ASP A 418 -25.26 17.45 -26.18
C ASP A 418 -25.50 17.78 -24.70
N ARG A 419 -24.82 17.08 -23.78
CA ARG A 419 -24.96 17.33 -22.33
C ARG A 419 -24.49 18.73 -21.95
N ILE A 420 -23.40 19.21 -22.57
CA ILE A 420 -22.88 20.57 -22.33
C ILE A 420 -23.84 21.59 -22.95
N ALA A 421 -24.27 21.38 -24.20
CA ALA A 421 -25.22 22.26 -24.88
C ALA A 421 -26.59 22.38 -24.18
N ALA A 422 -27.02 21.33 -23.48
CA ALA A 422 -28.27 21.33 -22.72
C ALA A 422 -28.22 22.15 -21.42
N ARG A 423 -27.06 22.66 -21.01
CA ARG A 423 -26.86 23.42 -19.78
C ARG A 423 -26.26 24.79 -20.10
N PRO A 424 -27.08 25.78 -20.50
CA PRO A 424 -26.59 27.12 -20.75
C PRO A 424 -26.05 27.75 -19.45
N PHE A 425 -25.11 28.66 -19.59
CA PHE A 425 -24.64 29.47 -18.47
C PHE A 425 -25.73 30.49 -18.09
N VAL A 426 -26.13 30.52 -16.82
CA VAL A 426 -27.13 31.48 -16.33
C VAL A 426 -26.40 32.62 -15.63
N THR A 427 -26.51 33.83 -16.16
CA THR A 427 -25.90 35.01 -15.53
C THR A 427 -26.57 35.35 -14.20
N SER A 428 -25.95 36.18 -13.37
CA SER A 428 -26.55 36.68 -12.12
C SER A 428 -27.89 37.41 -12.33
N GLY A 429 -28.13 37.95 -13.54
CA GLY A 429 -29.39 38.55 -13.94
C GLY A 429 -30.44 37.57 -14.51
N GLY A 430 -30.17 36.26 -14.48
CA GLY A 430 -31.08 35.23 -14.97
C GLY A 430 -31.12 35.07 -16.49
N ARG A 431 -30.18 35.67 -17.23
CA ARG A 431 -30.07 35.50 -18.68
C ARG A 431 -29.35 34.19 -18.98
N GLU A 432 -29.91 33.37 -19.87
CA GLU A 432 -29.24 32.18 -20.38
C GLU A 432 -28.31 32.53 -21.54
N VAL A 433 -27.04 32.13 -21.43
CA VAL A 433 -26.02 32.24 -22.46
C VAL A 433 -25.73 30.82 -22.98
N PRO A 434 -25.95 30.53 -24.26
CA PRO A 434 -25.67 29.22 -24.83
C PRO A 434 -24.20 28.84 -24.64
N LEU A 435 -23.95 27.63 -24.16
CA LEU A 435 -22.63 27.06 -23.98
C LEU A 435 -22.48 25.87 -24.94
N THR A 436 -21.55 25.95 -25.90
CA THR A 436 -21.30 24.86 -26.85
C THR A 436 -19.83 24.48 -26.87
N VAL A 437 -19.55 23.28 -27.36
CA VAL A 437 -18.19 22.76 -27.53
C VAL A 437 -18.00 22.19 -28.92
N SER A 438 -16.80 22.37 -29.45
CA SER A 438 -16.31 21.63 -30.60
C SER A 438 -15.52 20.41 -30.13
N VAL A 439 -15.66 19.28 -30.83
CA VAL A 439 -15.06 18.02 -30.40
C VAL A 439 -14.36 17.33 -31.57
N GLY A 440 -13.12 16.88 -31.35
CA GLY A 440 -12.33 16.08 -32.26
C GLY A 440 -12.02 14.70 -31.69
N CYS A 441 -12.23 13.65 -32.47
CA CYS A 441 -12.00 12.28 -32.03
C CYS A 441 -10.93 11.56 -32.87
N ALA A 442 -10.19 10.67 -32.24
CA ALA A 442 -9.29 9.72 -32.89
C ALA A 442 -9.24 8.40 -32.10
N VAL A 443 -8.87 7.30 -32.75
CA VAL A 443 -8.77 5.98 -32.14
C VAL A 443 -7.42 5.35 -32.49
N TYR A 444 -6.70 4.90 -31.47
CA TYR A 444 -5.50 4.09 -31.64
C TYR A 444 -5.89 2.60 -31.84
N PRO A 445 -5.24 1.88 -32.77
CA PRO A 445 -4.15 2.33 -33.65
C PRO A 445 -4.61 2.91 -35.01
N ALA A 446 -5.91 3.07 -35.23
CA ALA A 446 -6.47 3.40 -36.55
C ALA A 446 -6.06 4.78 -37.09
N GLN A 447 -5.95 5.81 -36.23
CA GLN A 447 -5.56 7.18 -36.61
C GLN A 447 -4.24 7.65 -35.97
N GLY A 448 -3.47 6.75 -35.36
CA GLY A 448 -2.18 7.08 -34.76
C GLY A 448 -1.43 5.82 -34.32
N SER A 449 -0.11 5.84 -34.42
CA SER A 449 0.78 4.72 -34.05
C SER A 449 1.45 4.90 -32.69
N ASP A 450 1.30 6.07 -32.07
CA ASP A 450 1.87 6.43 -30.77
C ASP A 450 1.05 7.57 -30.11
N ALA A 451 1.43 7.94 -28.89
CA ALA A 451 0.75 8.98 -28.10
C ALA A 451 0.69 10.34 -28.82
N PRO A 452 1.82 10.88 -29.34
CA PRO A 452 1.82 12.14 -30.07
C PRO A 452 0.94 12.13 -31.32
N SER A 453 1.00 11.06 -32.14
CA SER A 453 0.22 10.97 -33.37
C SER A 453 -1.28 10.82 -33.11
N LEU A 454 -1.67 10.08 -32.07
CA LEU A 454 -3.08 9.97 -31.67
C LEU A 454 -3.66 11.32 -31.22
N LEU A 455 -2.95 12.03 -30.34
CA LEU A 455 -3.35 13.38 -29.92
C LEU A 455 -3.41 14.31 -31.12
N LYS A 456 -2.43 14.24 -32.02
CA LYS A 456 -2.42 15.10 -33.21
C LYS A 456 -3.60 14.83 -34.14
N ALA A 457 -4.01 13.57 -34.30
CA ALA A 457 -5.18 13.22 -35.09
C ALA A 457 -6.48 13.77 -34.47
N ALA A 458 -6.64 13.69 -33.15
CA ALA A 458 -7.79 14.26 -32.44
C ALA A 458 -7.80 15.80 -32.53
N ASP A 459 -6.64 16.45 -32.42
CA ASP A 459 -6.46 17.90 -32.59
C ASP A 459 -6.84 18.37 -34.01
N VAL A 460 -6.42 17.64 -35.05
CA VAL A 460 -6.80 17.93 -36.44
C VAL A 460 -8.32 17.81 -36.61
N ALA A 461 -8.95 16.77 -36.05
CA ALA A 461 -10.39 16.64 -36.08
C ALA A 461 -11.10 17.79 -35.33
N LEU A 462 -10.58 18.20 -34.18
CA LEU A 462 -11.12 19.32 -33.41
C LEU A 462 -11.03 20.64 -34.19
N TYR A 463 -9.91 20.87 -34.87
CA TYR A 463 -9.75 22.02 -35.75
C TYR A 463 -10.78 22.01 -36.88
N GLU A 464 -11.04 20.86 -37.50
CA GLU A 464 -12.11 20.74 -38.50
C GLU A 464 -13.47 21.07 -37.91
N ALA A 465 -13.79 20.60 -36.70
CA ALA A 465 -15.07 20.91 -36.03
C ALA A 465 -15.24 22.42 -35.84
N LYS A 466 -14.18 23.11 -35.41
CA LYS A 466 -14.16 24.57 -35.26
C LYS A 466 -14.36 25.28 -36.61
N ARG A 467 -13.75 24.75 -37.69
CA ARG A 467 -13.81 25.32 -39.04
C ARG A 467 -15.14 25.10 -39.74
N THR A 468 -15.81 23.96 -39.51
CA THR A 468 -17.05 23.55 -40.17
C THR A 468 -18.32 23.98 -39.44
N GLY A 469 -18.19 24.91 -38.48
CA GLY A 469 -19.32 25.62 -37.89
C GLY A 469 -19.50 25.41 -36.39
N ARG A 470 -18.53 24.80 -35.69
CA ARG A 470 -18.54 24.56 -34.24
C ARG A 470 -19.74 23.72 -33.77
N ASN A 471 -19.88 23.54 -32.45
CA ASN A 471 -20.92 22.73 -31.82
C ASN A 471 -21.16 21.39 -32.54
N ARG A 472 -20.08 20.64 -32.77
CA ARG A 472 -20.12 19.38 -33.51
C ARG A 472 -18.96 18.47 -33.14
N VAL A 473 -19.11 17.21 -33.50
CA VAL A 473 -18.07 16.20 -33.38
C VAL A 473 -17.53 15.90 -34.78
N GLU A 474 -16.22 16.02 -34.94
CA GLU A 474 -15.46 15.51 -36.08
C GLU A 474 -14.53 14.39 -35.61
N GLY A 475 -14.14 13.50 -36.50
CA GLY A 475 -13.30 12.35 -36.18
C GLY A 475 -13.61 11.17 -37.09
N PRO A 476 -13.16 9.95 -36.75
CA PRO A 476 -13.45 8.80 -37.58
C PRO A 476 -14.96 8.62 -37.78
N GLU A 477 -15.35 8.50 -39.04
CA GLU A 477 -16.68 8.01 -39.41
C GLU A 477 -16.89 6.65 -38.72
N PRO A 478 -18.04 6.42 -38.06
CA PRO A 478 -18.42 5.08 -37.64
C PRO A 478 -18.29 4.20 -38.88
N MET A 479 -17.45 3.18 -38.82
CA MET A 479 -17.30 2.27 -39.95
C MET A 479 -18.49 1.30 -40.02
N GLU A 480 -19.68 1.85 -40.22
CA GLU A 480 -20.87 1.08 -40.56
C GLU A 480 -20.76 0.63 -42.02
N GLY A 481 -20.51 -0.66 -42.22
CA GLY A 481 -20.89 -1.34 -43.45
C GLY A 481 -20.01 -1.13 -44.69
N MET A 482 -18.72 -0.79 -44.57
CA MET A 482 -17.84 -0.76 -45.74
C MET A 482 -17.28 -2.16 -46.05
N ASN A 483 -17.71 -2.72 -47.19
CA ASN A 483 -17.16 -3.91 -47.84
C ASN A 483 -15.61 -3.90 -47.87
N ARG A 484 -14.95 -4.48 -46.88
CA ARG A 484 -13.49 -4.62 -46.88
C ARG A 484 -13.10 -5.95 -47.53
N LEU A 485 -12.05 -5.89 -48.35
CA LEU A 485 -11.44 -7.03 -49.02
C LEU A 485 -10.40 -7.65 -48.09
N VAL A 486 -10.57 -8.92 -47.73
CA VAL A 486 -9.48 -9.76 -47.20
C VAL A 486 -9.06 -10.67 -48.33
N ALA A 487 -7.83 -10.49 -48.82
CA ALA A 487 -7.26 -11.29 -49.91
C ALA A 487 -8.17 -11.40 -51.16
N GLY A 488 -8.96 -10.36 -51.46
CA GLY A 488 -9.88 -10.35 -52.61
C GLY A 488 -11.31 -10.80 -52.31
N LEU A 489 -11.62 -11.26 -51.09
CA LEU A 489 -12.96 -11.64 -50.66
C LEU A 489 -13.60 -10.52 -49.82
N ARG A 490 -14.85 -10.13 -50.12
CA ARG A 490 -15.59 -9.15 -49.33
C ARG A 490 -16.14 -9.81 -48.07
N VAL A 491 -15.93 -9.22 -46.90
CA VAL A 491 -16.48 -9.77 -45.64
C VAL A 491 -17.27 -8.69 -44.88
N PRO A 492 -18.61 -8.77 -44.80
CA PRO A 492 -19.45 -7.79 -44.10
C PRO A 492 -19.40 -7.97 -42.57
N LEU A 493 -18.27 -7.57 -41.96
CA LEU A 493 -18.08 -7.59 -40.50
C LEU A 493 -18.34 -6.21 -39.88
N GLY A 494 -18.88 -6.19 -38.66
CA GLY A 494 -18.86 -4.99 -37.81
C GLY A 494 -17.43 -4.63 -37.38
N GLU A 495 -17.20 -3.36 -37.01
CA GLU A 495 -15.86 -2.81 -36.73
C GLU A 495 -15.08 -3.63 -35.68
N GLU A 496 -15.71 -3.99 -34.56
CA GLU A 496 -15.06 -4.78 -33.52
C GLU A 496 -14.66 -6.18 -33.99
N ALA A 497 -15.53 -6.85 -34.74
CA ALA A 497 -15.27 -8.18 -35.28
C ALA A 497 -14.17 -8.12 -36.36
N TRP A 498 -14.15 -7.06 -37.16
CA TRP A 498 -13.09 -6.81 -38.12
C TRP A 498 -11.74 -6.61 -37.41
N CYS A 499 -11.67 -5.71 -36.43
CA CYS A 499 -10.43 -5.41 -35.71
C CYS A 499 -9.86 -6.65 -35.03
N ARG A 500 -10.70 -7.43 -34.31
CA ARG A 500 -10.30 -8.71 -33.71
C ARG A 500 -9.79 -9.69 -34.77
N GLY A 501 -10.53 -9.86 -35.86
CA GLY A 501 -10.16 -10.75 -36.95
C GLY A 501 -8.84 -10.38 -37.63
N THR A 502 -8.61 -9.09 -37.90
CA THR A 502 -7.34 -8.62 -38.49
C THR A 502 -6.18 -8.65 -37.51
N GLY A 503 -6.42 -8.40 -36.23
CA GLY A 503 -5.41 -8.56 -35.17
C GLY A 503 -4.93 -10.02 -35.10
N ARG A 504 -5.87 -10.97 -35.14
CA ARG A 504 -5.58 -12.40 -35.22
C ARG A 504 -4.82 -12.78 -36.50
N LEU A 505 -5.24 -12.26 -37.65
CA LEU A 505 -4.53 -12.47 -38.92
C LEU A 505 -3.07 -12.00 -38.83
N SER A 506 -2.84 -10.82 -38.24
CA SER A 506 -1.49 -10.29 -38.02
C SER A 506 -0.68 -11.15 -37.04
N ALA A 507 -1.30 -11.63 -35.96
CA ALA A 507 -0.66 -12.48 -34.97
C ALA A 507 -0.21 -13.83 -35.57
N HIS A 508 -0.95 -14.35 -36.55
CA HIS A 508 -0.65 -15.62 -37.23
C HIS A 508 0.04 -15.47 -38.58
N ALA A 509 0.53 -14.28 -38.96
CA ALA A 509 1.13 -14.08 -40.27
C ALA A 509 2.30 -15.06 -40.55
N SER A 510 3.19 -15.26 -39.58
CA SER A 510 4.31 -16.21 -39.68
C SER A 510 3.85 -17.67 -39.72
N ASP A 511 2.80 -18.01 -38.95
CA ASP A 511 2.22 -19.35 -38.96
C ASP A 511 1.62 -19.68 -40.33
N ILE A 512 0.88 -18.73 -40.91
CA ILE A 512 0.22 -18.87 -42.21
C ILE A 512 1.24 -19.09 -43.32
N ASP A 513 2.36 -18.35 -43.30
CA ASP A 513 3.44 -18.55 -44.26
C ASP A 513 4.06 -19.95 -44.14
N GLY A 514 4.37 -20.39 -42.92
CA GLY A 514 4.91 -21.74 -42.64
C GLY A 514 3.96 -22.86 -43.04
N ILE A 515 2.66 -22.73 -42.73
CA ILE A 515 1.61 -23.70 -43.09
C ILE A 515 1.44 -23.74 -44.60
N SER A 516 1.41 -22.57 -45.26
CA SER A 516 1.27 -22.48 -46.71
C SER A 516 2.41 -23.18 -47.44
N MET A 517 3.65 -23.02 -46.97
CA MET A 517 4.81 -23.71 -47.52
C MET A 517 4.75 -25.23 -47.26
N THR A 518 4.43 -25.64 -46.03
CA THR A 518 4.49 -27.05 -45.63
C THR A 518 3.40 -27.90 -46.26
N LEU A 519 2.16 -27.37 -46.31
CA LEU A 519 1.01 -28.03 -46.93
C LEU A 519 0.88 -27.75 -48.43
N ARG A 520 1.77 -26.93 -49.00
CA ARG A 520 1.75 -26.50 -50.41
C ARG A 520 0.39 -25.91 -50.83
N LEU A 521 -0.13 -25.00 -50.01
CA LEU A 521 -1.40 -24.33 -50.30
C LEU A 521 -1.28 -23.48 -51.58
N THR A 522 -2.29 -23.55 -52.43
CA THR A 522 -2.43 -22.65 -53.59
C THR A 522 -2.71 -21.21 -53.14
N ALA A 523 -2.49 -20.23 -54.02
CA ALA A 523 -2.79 -18.82 -53.73
C ALA A 523 -4.26 -18.59 -53.34
N GLU A 524 -5.18 -19.33 -53.97
CA GLU A 524 -6.62 -19.31 -53.65
C GLU A 524 -6.89 -19.92 -52.27
N GLN A 525 -6.24 -21.02 -51.92
CA GLN A 525 -6.40 -21.65 -50.60
C GLN A 525 -5.82 -20.80 -49.47
N ARG A 526 -4.69 -20.13 -49.70
CA ARG A 526 -4.12 -19.16 -48.76
C ARG A 526 -5.07 -17.98 -48.54
N THR A 527 -5.59 -17.42 -49.63
CA THR A 527 -6.61 -16.36 -49.62
C THR A 527 -7.83 -16.74 -48.80
N LEU A 528 -8.37 -17.95 -49.03
CA LEU A 528 -9.50 -18.47 -48.28
C LEU A 528 -9.17 -18.65 -46.79
N LEU A 529 -7.96 -19.12 -46.46
CA LEU A 529 -7.52 -19.27 -45.07
C LEU A 529 -7.45 -17.93 -44.34
N GLU A 530 -6.86 -16.91 -44.96
CA GLU A 530 -6.78 -15.55 -44.40
C GLU A 530 -8.19 -14.97 -44.17
N ALA A 531 -9.09 -15.15 -45.13
CA ALA A 531 -10.49 -14.72 -44.99
C ALA A 531 -11.24 -15.48 -43.88
N LEU A 532 -11.00 -16.79 -43.75
CA LEU A 532 -11.56 -17.61 -42.68
C LEU A 532 -11.10 -17.18 -41.29
N ILE A 533 -9.82 -16.83 -41.13
CA ILE A 533 -9.26 -16.35 -39.86
C ILE A 533 -9.96 -15.06 -39.44
N VAL A 534 -10.10 -14.09 -40.35
CA VAL A 534 -10.76 -12.81 -40.06
C VAL A 534 -12.25 -13.01 -39.74
N ALA A 535 -12.93 -13.92 -40.44
CA ALA A 535 -14.36 -14.14 -40.30
C ALA A 535 -14.76 -15.07 -39.14
N SER A 536 -13.82 -15.84 -38.60
CA SER A 536 -14.09 -16.92 -37.62
C SER A 536 -14.84 -16.46 -36.37
N ASP A 537 -14.43 -15.35 -35.74
CA ASP A 537 -15.09 -14.81 -34.54
C ASP A 537 -16.51 -14.34 -34.81
N ALA A 538 -16.68 -13.59 -35.89
CA ALA A 538 -18.00 -13.10 -36.28
C ALA A 538 -18.95 -14.25 -36.58
N TRP A 539 -18.44 -15.30 -37.24
CA TRP A 539 -19.20 -16.51 -37.50
C TRP A 539 -19.62 -17.24 -36.22
N LEU A 540 -18.74 -17.30 -35.21
CA LEU A 540 -19.07 -17.91 -33.93
C LEU A 540 -20.17 -17.15 -33.19
N ALA A 541 -20.20 -15.82 -33.31
CA ALA A 541 -21.19 -14.97 -32.66
C ALA A 541 -22.53 -14.85 -33.41
N GLU A 542 -22.51 -14.78 -34.74
CA GLU A 542 -23.67 -14.41 -35.57
C GLU A 542 -23.91 -15.33 -36.78
N SER A 543 -23.67 -16.64 -36.62
CA SER A 543 -23.73 -17.60 -37.74
C SER A 543 -25.04 -17.55 -38.54
N ASP A 544 -26.18 -17.30 -37.89
CA ASP A 544 -27.50 -17.29 -38.56
C ASP A 544 -27.68 -16.08 -39.47
N ARG A 545 -27.15 -14.91 -39.07
CA ARG A 545 -27.15 -13.70 -39.89
C ARG A 545 -26.20 -13.86 -41.07
N LEU A 546 -24.96 -14.26 -40.78
CA LEU A 546 -23.88 -14.35 -41.77
C LEU A 546 -24.08 -15.47 -42.80
N ARG A 547 -24.81 -16.54 -42.46
CA ARG A 547 -25.16 -17.63 -43.38
C ARG A 547 -25.87 -17.15 -44.65
N HIS A 548 -26.64 -16.07 -44.55
CA HIS A 548 -27.45 -15.53 -45.65
C HIS A 548 -26.76 -14.38 -46.40
N GLU A 549 -25.56 -13.98 -45.97
CA GLU A 549 -24.79 -12.92 -46.63
C GLU A 549 -24.13 -13.45 -47.91
N PRO A 550 -24.43 -12.89 -49.10
CA PRO A 550 -23.88 -13.37 -50.37
C PRO A 550 -22.34 -13.42 -50.40
N ALA A 551 -21.71 -12.48 -49.69
CA ALA A 551 -20.27 -12.35 -49.57
C ALA A 551 -19.62 -13.51 -48.78
N PHE A 552 -20.37 -14.14 -47.87
CA PHE A 552 -19.91 -15.28 -47.08
C PHE A 552 -20.10 -16.63 -47.78
N SER A 553 -20.90 -16.70 -48.85
CA SER A 553 -21.23 -17.96 -49.54
C SER A 553 -20.03 -18.88 -49.82
N PRO A 554 -18.83 -18.39 -50.20
CA PRO A 554 -17.66 -19.24 -50.41
C PRO A 554 -17.05 -19.80 -49.10
N LEU A 555 -17.22 -19.09 -47.98
CA LEU A 555 -16.65 -19.44 -46.68
C LEU A 555 -17.58 -20.32 -45.85
N VAL A 556 -18.90 -20.22 -46.05
CA VAL A 556 -19.92 -20.93 -45.24
C VAL A 556 -19.62 -22.43 -45.09
N PRO A 557 -19.33 -23.20 -46.17
CA PRO A 557 -19.07 -24.64 -46.01
C PRO A 557 -17.85 -24.96 -45.15
N LEU A 558 -16.82 -24.10 -45.19
CA LEU A 558 -15.58 -24.25 -44.41
C LEU A 558 -15.79 -23.85 -42.95
N LEU A 559 -16.51 -22.74 -42.70
CA LEU A 559 -16.86 -22.25 -41.36
C LEU A 559 -17.83 -23.20 -40.64
N GLU A 560 -18.74 -23.86 -41.37
CA GLU A 560 -19.59 -24.93 -40.82
C GLU A 560 -18.81 -26.19 -40.49
N ALA A 561 -17.87 -26.57 -41.36
CA ALA A 561 -17.04 -27.74 -41.14
C ALA A 561 -16.10 -27.59 -39.93
N MET A 562 -15.74 -26.35 -39.54
CA MET A 562 -14.98 -26.05 -38.32
C MET A 562 -15.68 -26.50 -37.02
N ARG A 563 -17.00 -26.71 -37.03
CA ARG A 563 -17.75 -27.22 -35.87
C ARG A 563 -17.86 -28.75 -35.83
N ARG A 564 -17.28 -29.47 -36.81
CA ARG A 564 -17.33 -30.94 -36.87
C ARG A 564 -16.10 -31.55 -36.19
N PRO A 565 -16.27 -32.62 -35.39
CA PRO A 565 -15.14 -33.42 -34.92
C PRO A 565 -14.36 -34.01 -36.09
N HIS A 566 -13.04 -34.15 -35.91
CA HIS A 566 -12.18 -34.82 -36.89
C HIS A 566 -12.66 -36.25 -37.18
N ASP A 567 -13.03 -37.01 -36.14
CA ASP A 567 -13.48 -38.42 -36.22
C ASP A 567 -14.90 -38.60 -36.78
N SER A 568 -15.49 -37.58 -37.42
CA SER A 568 -16.84 -37.68 -37.99
C SER A 568 -16.85 -38.47 -39.31
N ASP A 569 -18.01 -39.06 -39.67
CA ASP A 569 -18.20 -39.86 -40.89
C ASP A 569 -17.81 -39.13 -42.20
N SER A 570 -17.69 -37.81 -42.15
CA SER A 570 -17.19 -36.97 -43.25
C SER A 570 -16.19 -35.95 -42.68
N PRO A 571 -14.88 -36.17 -42.83
CA PRO A 571 -13.86 -35.32 -42.22
C PRO A 571 -13.93 -33.89 -42.77
N ALA A 572 -13.69 -32.90 -41.90
CA ALA A 572 -13.69 -31.50 -42.29
C ALA A 572 -12.62 -31.21 -43.39
N PRO A 573 -12.89 -30.30 -44.35
CA PRO A 573 -11.91 -29.91 -45.34
C PRO A 573 -10.61 -29.38 -44.71
N LEU A 574 -9.48 -29.53 -45.41
CA LEU A 574 -8.14 -29.18 -44.91
C LEU A 574 -8.06 -27.78 -44.27
N LEU A 575 -8.61 -26.76 -44.94
CA LEU A 575 -8.57 -25.38 -44.43
C LEU A 575 -9.39 -25.20 -43.14
N ALA A 576 -10.47 -25.94 -42.97
CA ALA A 576 -11.25 -25.93 -41.73
C ALA A 576 -10.48 -26.61 -40.58
N ARG A 577 -9.77 -27.71 -40.85
CA ARG A 577 -8.87 -28.38 -39.87
C ARG A 577 -7.71 -27.47 -39.46
N VAL A 578 -7.10 -26.76 -40.41
CA VAL A 578 -6.05 -25.77 -40.14
C VAL A 578 -6.59 -24.61 -39.29
N LEU A 579 -7.77 -24.09 -39.61
CA LEU A 579 -8.41 -23.03 -38.82
C LEU A 579 -8.72 -23.49 -37.38
N GLN A 580 -9.26 -24.71 -37.20
CA GLN A 580 -9.48 -25.30 -35.87
C GLN A 580 -8.18 -25.35 -35.06
N ALA A 581 -7.08 -25.83 -35.65
CA ALA A 581 -5.78 -25.94 -34.99
C ALA A 581 -5.22 -24.56 -34.62
N LEU A 582 -5.29 -23.57 -35.51
CA LEU A 582 -4.83 -22.20 -35.24
C LEU A 582 -5.60 -21.56 -34.07
N LEU A 583 -6.94 -21.69 -34.06
CA LEU A 583 -7.78 -21.14 -32.99
C LEU A 583 -7.57 -21.86 -31.66
N SER A 584 -7.31 -23.17 -31.67
CA SER A 584 -7.11 -23.96 -30.44
C SER A 584 -5.90 -23.57 -29.61
N ALA A 585 -4.92 -22.92 -30.26
CA ALA A 585 -3.73 -22.44 -29.60
C ALA A 585 -3.94 -21.06 -28.94
N GLU A 586 -5.15 -20.50 -29.01
CA GLU A 586 -5.55 -19.30 -28.27
C GLU A 586 -6.10 -19.68 -26.88
N PRO A 587 -5.66 -19.02 -25.79
CA PRO A 587 -6.09 -19.34 -24.41
C PRO A 587 -7.61 -19.28 -24.15
N GLN A 588 -8.36 -18.57 -25.01
CA GLN A 588 -9.80 -18.32 -24.83
C GLN A 588 -10.69 -19.30 -25.62
N ALA A 589 -10.13 -20.09 -26.56
CA ALA A 589 -10.90 -20.93 -27.49
C ALA A 589 -10.93 -22.43 -27.14
N VAL A 590 -10.17 -22.85 -26.12
CA VAL A 590 -9.90 -24.27 -25.79
C VAL A 590 -11.15 -25.06 -25.38
N HIS A 591 -12.22 -24.40 -24.93
CA HIS A 591 -13.40 -25.08 -24.38
C HIS A 591 -14.57 -25.27 -25.35
N ALA A 592 -14.48 -24.79 -26.60
CA ALA A 592 -15.62 -24.77 -27.53
C ALA A 592 -15.44 -25.56 -28.83
N LEU A 593 -14.23 -26.06 -29.12
CA LEU A 593 -13.94 -26.78 -30.37
C LEU A 593 -13.97 -28.31 -30.15
N PRO A 594 -14.60 -29.09 -31.05
CA PRO A 594 -14.62 -30.55 -30.98
C PRO A 594 -13.22 -31.15 -31.22
N ARG A 595 -13.07 -32.48 -31.05
CA ARG A 595 -11.81 -33.20 -31.29
C ARG A 595 -11.15 -32.77 -32.59
N MET A 596 -9.92 -32.29 -32.46
CA MET A 596 -9.11 -31.75 -33.55
C MET A 596 -8.22 -32.82 -34.17
N ASP A 597 -7.75 -32.52 -35.37
CA ASP A 597 -6.80 -33.34 -36.08
C ASP A 597 -5.41 -33.30 -35.43
N PRO A 598 -4.90 -34.42 -34.89
CA PRO A 598 -3.61 -34.45 -34.19
C PRO A 598 -2.43 -34.09 -35.11
N GLU A 599 -2.47 -34.51 -36.38
CA GLU A 599 -1.36 -34.26 -37.32
C GLU A 599 -1.25 -32.77 -37.68
N ILE A 600 -2.39 -32.09 -37.81
CA ILE A 600 -2.44 -30.65 -38.09
C ILE A 600 -2.07 -29.85 -36.84
N VAL A 601 -2.50 -30.28 -35.65
CA VAL A 601 -2.09 -29.65 -34.38
C VAL A 601 -0.57 -29.74 -34.19
N ASP A 602 0.01 -30.94 -34.38
CA ASP A 602 1.47 -31.14 -34.31
C ASP A 602 2.22 -30.32 -35.36
N LEU A 603 1.67 -30.19 -36.56
CA LEU A 603 2.23 -29.35 -37.60
C LEU A 603 2.31 -27.87 -37.18
N VAL A 604 1.20 -27.32 -36.65
CA VAL A 604 1.16 -25.93 -36.17
C VAL A 604 2.13 -25.73 -35.00
N ALA A 605 2.21 -26.69 -34.07
CA ALA A 605 3.14 -26.66 -32.94
C ALA A 605 4.61 -26.62 -33.40
N ARG A 606 4.99 -27.45 -34.39
CA ARG A 606 6.34 -27.46 -34.96
C ARG A 606 6.69 -26.14 -35.65
N ILE A 607 5.75 -25.54 -36.39
CA ILE A 607 5.97 -24.25 -37.08
C ILE A 607 6.24 -23.13 -36.07
N ARG A 608 5.61 -23.18 -34.90
CA ARG A 608 5.80 -22.23 -33.79
C ARG A 608 7.07 -22.45 -32.96
N GLY A 609 7.84 -23.49 -33.26
CA GLY A 609 9.05 -23.83 -32.49
C GLY A 609 8.78 -24.46 -31.12
N GLY A 610 7.62 -25.07 -30.93
CA GLY A 610 7.32 -25.86 -29.72
C GLY A 610 7.92 -27.27 -29.80
N ASN A 611 8.62 -27.67 -28.73
CA ASN A 611 8.96 -29.08 -28.46
C ASN A 611 7.74 -29.86 -27.98
#